data_AF-A0A7V9HV38-F1
#
_entry.id   AF-A0A7V9HV38-F1
#
_cell.length_a   1.000
_cell.length_b   1.000
_cell.length_c   1.000
_cell.angle_alpha   90.00
_cell.angle_beta   90.00
_cell.angle_gamma   90.00
#
_symmetry.space_group_name_H-M   'P 1'
#
loop_
_entity.id
_entity.type
_entity.pdbx_description
1 polymer ?
#
loop_
_entity_poly.entity_id
_entity_poly.type
_entity_poly.pdbx_seq_one_letter_code
_entity_poly.pdbx_strand_id
1 'polypeptide(L)'
;MSAAQTKPSIGRLVEALKDTRARTLELVGDLNDEQSLGPRLQIVNPLRWEIGHVAWFQEFWVLQHFGRQPPILEHGDQLYDSAHVAHDTRWDLPLPGIKETLAYMRQILERVMEQTSRERHVLRDAAGYHEDYFLYLVLFHEQMHDEAITYTRQTLSYCPPAIDIANMQVDDVALVERVQPVERNPALTQTGDYLTSDAEIPGGRFMLGSSSGEGFVFDNEQRAHEVEIAPFASRKLP
;
A
#
# COMPACT_ATOMS: atom_id res chain seq x y z
N MET A 1 22.82 21.09 -7.03
CA MET A 1 23.21 19.68 -7.22
C MET A 1 22.14 18.85 -6.56
N SER A 2 21.27 18.21 -7.34
CA SER A 2 20.25 17.32 -6.81
C SER A 2 20.94 16.13 -6.17
N ALA A 3 20.68 15.87 -4.89
CA ALA A 3 21.07 14.60 -4.30
C ALA A 3 20.19 13.54 -4.97
N ALA A 4 20.76 12.81 -5.94
CA ALA A 4 20.11 11.66 -6.53
C ALA A 4 19.67 10.75 -5.37
N GLN A 5 18.37 10.63 -5.13
CA GLN A 5 17.86 9.73 -4.12
C GLN A 5 18.25 8.32 -4.54
N THR A 6 19.20 7.73 -3.84
CA THR A 6 19.65 6.37 -4.10
C THR A 6 18.45 5.44 -3.90
N LYS A 7 18.05 4.73 -4.96
CA LYS A 7 16.97 3.74 -4.86
C LYS A 7 17.22 2.81 -3.65
N PRO A 8 16.22 2.62 -2.76
CA PRO A 8 16.28 1.62 -1.70
C PRO A 8 16.75 0.27 -2.23
N SER A 9 17.59 -0.42 -1.45
CA SER A 9 17.97 -1.79 -1.77
C SER A 9 16.77 -2.72 -1.68
N ILE A 10 16.81 -3.84 -2.40
CA ILE A 10 15.82 -4.92 -2.31
C ILE A 10 15.59 -5.34 -0.84
N GLY A 11 16.66 -5.43 -0.04
CA GLY A 11 16.56 -5.72 1.38
C GLY A 11 15.69 -4.71 2.16
N ARG A 12 15.79 -3.41 1.86
CA ARG A 12 14.93 -2.39 2.49
C ARG A 12 13.46 -2.53 2.07
N LEU A 13 13.20 -2.93 0.82
CA LEU A 13 11.84 -3.19 0.35
C LEU A 13 11.22 -4.42 1.01
N VAL A 14 12.01 -5.47 1.21
CA VAL A 14 11.57 -6.67 1.93
C VAL A 14 11.23 -6.34 3.38
N GLU A 15 12.04 -5.54 4.06
CA GLU A 15 11.72 -5.09 5.43
C GLU A 15 10.46 -4.21 5.46
N ALA A 16 10.27 -3.31 4.48
CA ALA A 16 9.04 -2.53 4.37
C ALA A 16 7.79 -3.38 4.11
N LEU A 17 7.92 -4.46 3.32
CA LEU A 17 6.84 -5.43 3.12
C LEU A 17 6.50 -6.21 4.38
N LYS A 18 7.52 -6.58 5.19
CA LYS A 18 7.29 -7.23 6.49
C LYS A 18 6.56 -6.31 7.47
N ASP A 19 6.97 -5.05 7.54
CA ASP A 19 6.33 -4.03 8.38
C ASP A 19 4.88 -3.79 7.95
N THR A 20 4.66 -3.62 6.65
CA THR A 20 3.32 -3.47 6.07
C THR A 20 2.45 -4.70 6.37
N ARG A 21 2.96 -5.92 6.17
CA ARG A 21 2.21 -7.15 6.52
C ARG A 21 1.88 -7.21 8.01
N ALA A 22 2.81 -6.83 8.88
CA ALA A 22 2.53 -6.79 10.32
C ALA A 22 1.36 -5.84 10.62
N ARG A 23 1.36 -4.66 10.00
CA ARG A 23 0.25 -3.71 10.08
C ARG A 23 -1.07 -4.29 9.57
N THR A 24 -1.08 -4.93 8.40
CA THR A 24 -2.28 -5.59 7.88
C THR A 24 -2.82 -6.62 8.87
N LEU A 25 -1.95 -7.40 9.51
CA LEU A 25 -2.33 -8.40 10.52
C LEU A 25 -2.91 -7.76 11.79
N GLU A 26 -2.37 -6.63 12.27
CA GLU A 26 -2.97 -5.87 13.39
C GLU A 26 -4.37 -5.37 13.04
N LEU A 27 -4.57 -4.93 11.79
CA LEU A 27 -5.85 -4.41 11.32
C LEU A 27 -6.95 -5.48 11.19
N VAL A 28 -6.61 -6.78 11.17
CA VAL A 28 -7.60 -7.86 11.00
C VAL A 28 -7.55 -8.94 12.09
N GLY A 29 -6.54 -8.92 12.96
CA GLY A 29 -6.24 -10.00 13.90
C GLY A 29 -7.30 -10.21 14.99
N ASP A 30 -8.15 -9.21 15.25
CA ASP A 30 -9.24 -9.27 16.22
C ASP A 30 -10.61 -9.63 15.61
N LEU A 31 -10.68 -9.78 14.29
CA LEU A 31 -11.93 -10.07 13.58
C LEU A 31 -12.31 -11.55 13.71
N ASN A 32 -13.57 -11.81 14.01
CA ASN A 32 -14.14 -13.15 13.88
C ASN A 32 -14.62 -13.43 12.44
N ASP A 33 -15.03 -14.68 12.17
CA ASP A 33 -15.47 -15.10 10.82
C ASP A 33 -16.64 -14.25 10.29
N GLU A 34 -17.62 -13.93 11.14
CA GLU A 34 -18.77 -13.11 10.75
C GLU A 34 -18.33 -11.69 10.40
N GLN A 35 -17.49 -11.07 11.21
CA GLN A 35 -16.97 -9.73 10.97
C GLN A 35 -16.06 -9.66 9.73
N SER A 36 -15.29 -10.73 9.47
CA SER A 36 -14.39 -10.84 8.32
C SER A 36 -15.15 -10.84 6.99
N LEU A 37 -16.39 -11.31 6.97
CA LEU A 37 -17.26 -11.25 5.80
C LEU A 37 -18.10 -9.96 5.82
N GLY A 38 -18.70 -9.64 6.97
CA GLY A 38 -19.51 -8.44 7.16
C GLY A 38 -20.75 -8.37 6.24
N PRO A 39 -21.54 -7.29 6.35
CA PRO A 39 -22.66 -7.05 5.46
C PRO A 39 -22.17 -6.64 4.06
N ARG A 40 -22.97 -6.97 3.03
CA ARG A 40 -22.74 -6.51 1.67
C ARG A 40 -23.11 -5.04 1.53
N LEU A 41 -22.14 -4.20 1.16
CA LEU A 41 -22.29 -2.77 0.93
C LEU A 41 -21.54 -2.40 -0.35
N GLN A 42 -22.04 -1.43 -1.13
CA GLN A 42 -21.44 -1.05 -2.42
C GLN A 42 -20.09 -0.32 -2.33
N ILE A 43 -19.67 0.05 -1.12
CA ILE A 43 -18.57 0.99 -0.88
C ILE A 43 -17.37 0.37 -0.15
N VAL A 44 -17.48 -0.89 0.26
CA VAL A 44 -16.44 -1.63 0.98
C VAL A 44 -16.43 -3.06 0.47
N ASN A 45 -15.32 -3.77 0.59
CA ASN A 45 -15.26 -5.21 0.32
C ASN A 45 -15.35 -6.02 1.61
N PRO A 46 -15.67 -7.32 1.55
CA PRO A 46 -15.51 -8.19 2.70
C PRO A 46 -14.02 -8.25 3.07
N LEU A 47 -13.69 -7.98 4.34
CA LEU A 47 -12.31 -7.90 4.83
C LEU A 47 -11.51 -9.19 4.57
N ARG A 48 -12.17 -10.35 4.62
CA ARG A 48 -11.60 -11.65 4.27
C ARG A 48 -11.18 -11.74 2.80
N TRP A 49 -11.95 -11.13 1.91
CA TRP A 49 -11.59 -11.04 0.49
C TRP A 49 -10.42 -10.08 0.30
N GLU A 50 -10.42 -8.93 0.98
CA GLU A 50 -9.34 -7.94 0.89
C GLU A 50 -7.97 -8.53 1.22
N ILE A 51 -7.84 -9.21 2.36
CA ILE A 51 -6.56 -9.78 2.75
C ILE A 51 -6.12 -10.97 1.87
N GLY A 52 -7.09 -11.71 1.33
CA GLY A 52 -6.81 -12.77 0.35
C GLY A 52 -6.35 -12.19 -0.98
N HIS A 53 -6.95 -11.07 -1.40
CA HIS A 53 -6.57 -10.32 -2.58
C HIS A 53 -5.17 -9.74 -2.47
N VAL A 54 -4.82 -9.14 -1.33
CA VAL A 54 -3.45 -8.67 -1.05
C VAL A 54 -2.41 -9.79 -1.23
N ALA A 55 -2.66 -10.97 -0.65
CA ALA A 55 -1.76 -12.11 -0.79
C ALA A 55 -1.68 -12.62 -2.23
N TRP A 56 -2.82 -12.75 -2.91
CA TRP A 56 -2.86 -13.13 -4.32
C TRP A 56 -2.15 -12.11 -5.21
N PHE A 57 -2.28 -10.82 -4.95
CA PHE A 57 -1.62 -9.78 -5.74
C PHE A 57 -0.09 -9.87 -5.62
N GLN A 58 0.42 -10.14 -4.42
CA GLN A 58 1.84 -10.44 -4.20
C GLN A 58 2.30 -11.70 -4.92
N GLU A 59 1.52 -12.78 -4.83
CA GLU A 59 1.78 -14.01 -5.56
C GLU A 59 1.88 -13.75 -7.06
N PHE A 60 0.85 -13.11 -7.62
CA PHE A 60 0.70 -12.89 -9.04
C PHE A 60 1.86 -12.06 -9.60
N TRP A 61 2.17 -10.90 -9.01
CA TRP A 61 3.18 -10.01 -9.57
C TRP A 61 4.61 -10.45 -9.27
N VAL A 62 4.88 -10.90 -8.04
CA VAL A 62 6.26 -11.22 -7.63
C VAL A 62 6.59 -12.67 -7.96
N LEU A 63 5.76 -13.63 -7.53
CA LEU A 63 6.11 -15.05 -7.65
C LEU A 63 5.80 -15.60 -9.05
N GLN A 64 4.63 -15.30 -9.61
CA GLN A 64 4.22 -15.83 -10.91
C GLN A 64 4.78 -15.01 -12.07
N HIS A 65 4.46 -13.71 -12.13
CA HIS A 65 4.81 -12.84 -13.25
C HIS A 65 6.32 -12.64 -13.36
N PHE A 66 6.97 -12.17 -12.30
CA PHE A 66 8.42 -11.97 -12.28
C PHE A 66 9.17 -13.30 -12.03
N GLY A 67 8.78 -14.04 -10.99
CA GLY A 67 9.47 -15.24 -10.52
C GLY A 67 9.26 -16.50 -11.37
N ARG A 68 8.25 -16.51 -12.26
CA ARG A 68 7.85 -17.67 -13.09
C ARG A 68 7.53 -18.93 -12.28
N GLN A 69 7.03 -18.74 -11.05
CA GLN A 69 6.60 -19.84 -10.18
C GLN A 69 5.14 -20.23 -10.49
N PRO A 70 4.75 -21.50 -10.27
CA PRO A 70 3.34 -21.89 -10.35
C PRO A 70 2.53 -21.28 -9.21
N PRO A 71 1.21 -21.08 -9.38
CA PRO A 71 0.33 -20.61 -8.32
C PRO A 71 0.27 -21.62 -7.16
N ILE A 72 0.15 -21.11 -5.93
CA ILE A 72 -0.09 -21.87 -4.71
C ILE A 72 -1.57 -22.20 -4.58
N LEU A 73 -2.43 -21.22 -4.88
CA LEU A 73 -3.87 -21.43 -4.99
C LEU A 73 -4.24 -21.63 -6.45
N GLU A 74 -4.62 -22.87 -6.81
CA GLU A 74 -5.00 -23.24 -8.19
C GLU A 74 -6.12 -22.37 -8.76
N HIS A 75 -7.02 -21.87 -7.91
CA HIS A 75 -8.15 -21.02 -8.29
C HIS A 75 -8.01 -19.58 -7.77
N GLY A 76 -6.79 -19.12 -7.47
CA GLY A 76 -6.53 -17.79 -6.92
C GLY A 76 -7.16 -16.67 -7.75
N ASP A 77 -6.96 -16.68 -9.07
CA ASP A 77 -7.48 -15.64 -9.97
C ASP A 77 -9.01 -15.55 -9.93
N GLN A 78 -9.70 -16.68 -9.83
CA GLN A 78 -11.16 -16.74 -9.77
C GLN A 78 -11.72 -16.19 -8.45
N LEU A 79 -10.91 -16.20 -7.39
CA LEU A 79 -11.29 -15.71 -6.08
C LEU A 79 -10.92 -14.23 -5.91
N TYR A 80 -9.76 -13.82 -6.41
CA TYR A 80 -9.09 -12.61 -5.95
C TYR A 80 -8.71 -11.64 -7.06
N ASP A 81 -8.80 -11.98 -8.35
CA ASP A 81 -8.47 -11.01 -9.39
C ASP A 81 -9.53 -9.91 -9.45
N SER A 82 -9.21 -8.73 -8.95
CA SER A 82 -10.12 -7.59 -8.86
C SER A 82 -10.62 -7.09 -10.22
N ALA A 83 -9.89 -7.38 -11.31
CA ALA A 83 -10.30 -7.05 -12.67
C ALA A 83 -11.40 -7.99 -13.22
N HIS A 84 -11.46 -9.23 -12.73
CA HIS A 84 -12.41 -10.25 -13.19
C HIS A 84 -13.52 -10.56 -12.17
N VAL A 85 -13.22 -10.41 -10.88
CA VAL A 85 -14.15 -10.65 -9.78
C VAL A 85 -14.95 -9.37 -9.51
N ALA A 86 -16.19 -9.39 -9.99
CA ALA A 86 -17.15 -8.31 -9.74
C ALA A 86 -17.34 -8.07 -8.23
N HIS A 87 -17.44 -6.80 -7.86
CA HIS A 87 -17.60 -6.39 -6.47
C HIS A 87 -18.74 -7.13 -5.75
N ASP A 88 -19.93 -7.15 -6.36
CA ASP A 88 -21.14 -7.67 -5.73
C ASP A 88 -21.12 -9.19 -5.49
N THR A 89 -20.21 -9.93 -6.13
CA THR A 89 -20.07 -11.38 -5.97
C THR A 89 -19.12 -11.77 -4.84
N ARG A 90 -18.32 -10.83 -4.30
CA ARG A 90 -17.21 -11.12 -3.37
C ARG A 90 -17.64 -11.81 -2.07
N TRP A 91 -18.89 -11.63 -1.65
CA TRP A 91 -19.45 -12.28 -0.46
C TRP A 91 -19.90 -13.73 -0.68
N ASP A 92 -20.19 -14.10 -1.93
CA ASP A 92 -20.75 -15.41 -2.30
C ASP A 92 -19.68 -16.38 -2.83
N LEU A 93 -18.44 -15.90 -2.98
CA LEU A 93 -17.30 -16.70 -3.40
C LEU A 93 -16.99 -17.79 -2.36
N PRO A 94 -16.48 -18.96 -2.80
CA PRO A 94 -16.01 -20.02 -1.90
C PRO A 94 -14.65 -19.64 -1.30
N LEU A 95 -14.60 -18.53 -0.56
CA LEU A 95 -13.39 -18.03 0.09
C LEU A 95 -12.94 -19.02 1.16
N PRO A 96 -11.62 -19.25 1.29
CA PRO A 96 -11.06 -19.89 2.47
C PRO A 96 -11.50 -19.16 3.75
N GLY A 97 -11.57 -19.89 4.86
CA GLY A 97 -11.83 -19.30 6.17
C GLY A 97 -10.73 -18.32 6.57
N ILE A 98 -10.99 -17.49 7.60
CA ILE A 98 -10.03 -16.43 7.98
C ILE A 98 -8.66 -17.00 8.33
N LYS A 99 -8.61 -18.16 9.00
CA LYS A 99 -7.36 -18.81 9.40
C LYS A 99 -6.57 -19.31 8.20
N GLU A 100 -7.25 -19.91 7.23
CA GLU A 100 -6.64 -20.37 5.97
C GLU A 100 -6.12 -19.18 5.15
N THR A 101 -6.88 -18.09 5.08
CA THR A 101 -6.44 -16.88 4.39
C THR A 101 -5.23 -16.24 5.04
N LEU A 102 -5.19 -16.14 6.38
CA LEU A 102 -4.01 -15.66 7.12
C LEU A 102 -2.80 -16.58 6.95
N ALA A 103 -3.01 -17.90 6.86
CA ALA A 103 -1.95 -18.85 6.57
C ALA A 103 -1.41 -18.67 5.13
N TYR A 104 -2.30 -18.43 4.17
CA TYR A 104 -1.93 -18.12 2.80
C TYR A 104 -1.11 -16.83 2.70
N MET A 105 -1.53 -15.74 3.36
CA MET A 105 -0.75 -14.50 3.44
C MET A 105 0.67 -14.74 3.94
N ARG A 106 0.83 -15.46 5.05
CA ARG A 106 2.14 -15.77 5.63
C ARG A 106 3.01 -16.54 4.63
N GLN A 107 2.47 -17.58 4.01
CA GLN A 107 3.19 -18.40 3.02
C GLN A 107 3.65 -17.57 1.81
N ILE A 108 2.83 -16.62 1.34
CA ILE A 108 3.21 -15.73 0.24
C ILE A 108 4.37 -14.82 0.62
N LEU A 109 4.33 -14.18 1.79
CA LEU A 109 5.42 -13.30 2.22
C LEU A 109 6.73 -14.08 2.37
N GLU A 110 6.67 -15.26 2.99
CA GLU A 110 7.84 -16.16 3.12
C GLU A 110 8.44 -16.47 1.75
N ARG A 111 7.63 -16.81 0.74
CA ARG A 111 8.11 -17.09 -0.61
C ARG A 111 8.64 -15.87 -1.35
N VAL A 112 8.07 -14.69 -1.14
CA VAL A 112 8.58 -13.42 -1.69
C VAL A 112 9.97 -13.14 -1.11
N MET A 113 10.15 -13.33 0.20
CA MET A 113 11.45 -13.20 0.86
C MET A 113 12.48 -14.21 0.32
N GLU A 114 12.08 -15.48 0.17
CA GLU A 114 12.94 -16.51 -0.41
C GLU A 114 13.34 -16.16 -1.85
N GLN A 115 12.41 -15.66 -2.67
CA GLN A 115 12.70 -15.28 -4.05
C GLN A 115 13.74 -14.15 -4.13
N THR A 116 13.53 -13.10 -3.34
CA THR A 116 14.41 -11.91 -3.32
C THR A 116 15.79 -12.20 -2.72
N SER A 117 15.93 -13.25 -1.92
CA SER A 117 17.23 -13.71 -1.41
C SER A 117 18.10 -14.43 -2.47
N ARG A 118 17.50 -14.88 -3.58
CA ARG A 118 18.23 -15.53 -4.68
C ARG A 118 18.89 -14.44 -5.52
N GLU A 119 20.16 -14.63 -5.90
CA GLU A 119 20.89 -13.69 -6.77
C GLU A 119 20.29 -13.65 -8.21
N ARG A 120 19.16 -12.96 -8.38
CA ARG A 120 18.42 -12.82 -9.65
C ARG A 120 18.18 -11.37 -10.06
N HIS A 121 18.82 -10.41 -9.39
CA HIS A 121 18.59 -8.97 -9.56
C HIS A 121 18.98 -8.38 -10.93
N VAL A 122 19.41 -9.22 -11.89
CA VAL A 122 19.74 -8.81 -13.27
C VAL A 122 18.58 -9.10 -14.25
N LEU A 123 17.54 -9.83 -13.80
CA LEU A 123 16.41 -10.19 -14.64
C LEU A 123 15.40 -9.05 -14.76
N ARG A 124 14.86 -8.88 -15.97
CA ARG A 124 13.74 -8.00 -16.28
C ARG A 124 12.53 -8.83 -16.69
N ASP A 125 11.33 -8.31 -16.47
CA ASP A 125 10.11 -8.86 -17.04
C ASP A 125 10.01 -8.57 -18.56
N ALA A 126 8.86 -8.93 -19.16
CA ALA A 126 8.63 -8.71 -20.59
C ALA A 126 8.51 -7.22 -20.96
N ALA A 127 8.09 -6.36 -20.01
CA ALA A 127 7.99 -4.91 -20.21
C ALA A 127 9.29 -4.15 -19.86
N GLY A 128 10.31 -4.84 -19.34
CA GLY A 128 11.62 -4.27 -19.01
C GLY A 128 11.76 -3.79 -17.56
N TYR A 129 10.78 -4.02 -16.70
CA TYR A 129 10.83 -3.73 -15.26
C TYR A 129 11.71 -4.75 -14.53
N HIS A 130 12.44 -4.25 -13.53
CA HIS A 130 13.24 -5.08 -12.62
C HIS A 130 12.40 -5.53 -11.42
N GLU A 131 12.95 -6.44 -10.62
CA GLU A 131 12.32 -6.95 -9.40
C GLU A 131 11.88 -5.84 -8.43
N ASP A 132 12.67 -4.77 -8.31
CA ASP A 132 12.39 -3.64 -7.40
C ASP A 132 11.03 -3.00 -7.71
N TYR A 133 10.68 -2.84 -8.99
CA TYR A 133 9.40 -2.29 -9.40
C TYR A 133 8.22 -3.11 -8.88
N PHE A 134 8.26 -4.44 -9.02
CA PHE A 134 7.18 -5.31 -8.56
C PHE A 134 7.10 -5.35 -7.04
N LEU A 135 8.24 -5.25 -6.34
CA LEU A 135 8.23 -5.13 -4.87
C LEU A 135 7.59 -3.82 -4.41
N TYR A 136 7.89 -2.69 -5.05
CA TYR A 136 7.18 -1.43 -4.78
C TYR A 136 5.70 -1.53 -5.10
N LEU A 137 5.36 -2.12 -6.24
CA LEU A 137 3.97 -2.27 -6.70
C LEU A 137 3.15 -2.98 -5.64
N VAL A 138 3.62 -4.13 -5.15
CA VAL A 138 2.88 -4.91 -4.16
C VAL A 138 2.96 -4.34 -2.75
N LEU A 139 4.02 -3.60 -2.41
CA LEU A 139 4.14 -2.86 -1.15
C LEU A 139 3.09 -1.76 -1.06
N PHE A 140 3.07 -0.86 -2.05
CA PHE A 140 2.11 0.24 -2.04
C PHE A 140 0.68 -0.25 -2.26
N HIS A 141 0.50 -1.34 -3.01
CA HIS A 141 -0.80 -1.99 -3.11
C HIS A 141 -1.30 -2.48 -1.73
N GLU A 142 -0.48 -3.19 -0.96
CA GLU A 142 -0.88 -3.61 0.39
C GLU A 142 -1.17 -2.42 1.31
N GLN A 143 -0.37 -1.35 1.25
CA GLN A 143 -0.63 -0.12 2.01
C GLN A 143 -1.94 0.58 1.63
N MET A 144 -2.31 0.59 0.34
CA MET A 144 -3.63 1.07 -0.10
C MET A 144 -4.76 0.20 0.46
N HIS A 145 -4.55 -1.11 0.55
CA HIS A 145 -5.52 -2.02 1.16
C HIS A 145 -5.57 -1.89 2.69
N ASP A 146 -4.48 -1.53 3.37
CA ASP A 146 -4.51 -1.20 4.80
C ASP A 146 -5.39 0.03 5.09
N GLU A 147 -5.33 1.06 4.22
CA GLU A 147 -6.26 2.18 4.27
C GLU A 147 -7.70 1.71 4.02
N ALA A 148 -7.90 0.82 3.03
CA ALA A 148 -9.21 0.25 2.73
C ALA A 148 -9.82 -0.55 3.88
N ILE A 149 -9.02 -1.38 4.54
CA ILE A 149 -9.40 -2.13 5.74
C ILE A 149 -9.77 -1.14 6.86
N THR A 150 -8.98 -0.09 7.04
CA THR A 150 -9.21 0.92 8.09
C THR A 150 -10.56 1.63 7.91
N TYR A 151 -10.85 2.20 6.73
CA TYR A 151 -12.14 2.85 6.51
C TYR A 151 -13.30 1.85 6.47
N THR A 152 -13.06 0.59 6.07
CA THR A 152 -14.08 -0.46 6.10
C THR A 152 -14.50 -0.77 7.54
N ARG A 153 -13.54 -0.94 8.46
CA ARG A 153 -13.83 -1.12 9.89
C ARG A 153 -14.62 0.06 10.45
N GLN A 154 -14.25 1.29 10.09
CA GLN A 154 -14.99 2.48 10.50
C GLN A 154 -16.42 2.48 9.95
N THR A 155 -16.59 2.17 8.67
CA THR A 155 -17.89 2.09 7.99
C THR A 155 -18.80 1.05 8.66
N LEU A 156 -18.23 -0.09 9.05
CA LEU A 156 -18.95 -1.18 9.72
C LEU A 156 -19.10 -0.96 11.24
N SER A 157 -18.59 0.15 11.77
CA SER A 157 -18.59 0.46 13.22
C SER A 157 -17.95 -0.65 14.08
N TYR A 158 -16.93 -1.32 13.56
CA TYR A 158 -16.16 -2.30 14.33
C TYR A 158 -15.30 -1.60 15.38
N CYS A 159 -14.93 -2.36 16.42
CA CYS A 159 -13.99 -1.87 17.44
C CYS A 159 -12.69 -1.40 16.76
N PRO A 160 -12.09 -0.29 17.17
CA PRO A 160 -10.75 0.07 16.71
C PRO A 160 -9.75 -1.07 16.97
N PRO A 161 -8.92 -1.45 15.99
CA PRO A 161 -7.96 -2.53 16.17
C PRO A 161 -6.87 -2.12 17.17
N ALA A 162 -6.35 -3.11 17.91
CA ALA A 162 -5.18 -2.91 18.75
C ALA A 162 -3.94 -2.91 17.87
N ILE A 163 -3.46 -1.70 17.56
CA ILE A 163 -2.21 -1.48 16.83
C ILE A 163 -1.09 -1.38 17.84
N ASP A 164 -0.06 -2.22 17.69
CA ASP A 164 1.08 -2.22 18.59
C ASP A 164 2.10 -1.15 18.16
N ILE A 165 1.83 0.09 18.57
CA ILE A 165 2.80 1.19 18.44
C ILE A 165 4.01 0.93 19.38
N ALA A 166 3.97 -0.07 20.26
CA ALA A 166 4.94 -0.28 21.33
C ALA A 166 6.07 -1.28 21.00
N ASN A 167 6.00 -2.03 19.90
CA ASN A 167 7.02 -3.01 19.49
C ASN A 167 7.91 -2.57 18.31
N MET A 168 7.87 -1.30 17.91
CA MET A 168 9.12 -0.71 17.41
C MET A 168 10.14 -0.96 18.52
N GLN A 169 11.21 -1.72 18.25
CA GLN A 169 12.39 -1.68 19.10
C GLN A 169 12.88 -0.23 19.06
N VAL A 170 12.37 0.53 20.01
CA VAL A 170 12.92 1.77 20.50
C VAL A 170 14.19 1.38 21.27
N ASP A 171 15.11 0.65 20.63
CA ASP A 171 16.53 0.68 21.02
C ASP A 171 17.17 1.98 20.51
N ASP A 172 16.45 2.73 19.68
CA ASP A 172 16.56 4.19 19.58
C ASP A 172 15.51 4.89 20.45
N VAL A 173 15.59 4.74 21.78
CA VAL A 173 14.91 5.67 22.75
C VAL A 173 15.31 7.12 22.50
N ALA A 174 16.36 7.36 21.71
CA ALA A 174 16.67 8.65 21.14
C ALA A 174 15.67 9.16 20.08
N LEU A 175 14.74 8.36 19.53
CA LEU A 175 13.77 8.80 18.52
C LEU A 175 12.37 9.05 19.08
N VAL A 176 11.91 8.31 20.08
CA VAL A 176 10.60 8.56 20.72
C VAL A 176 10.69 9.68 21.76
N GLU A 177 11.83 9.88 22.43
CA GLU A 177 12.10 11.13 23.18
C GLU A 177 12.43 12.32 22.25
N ARG A 178 12.71 12.08 20.96
CA ARG A 178 12.84 13.14 19.93
C ARG A 178 11.55 13.46 19.21
N VAL A 179 10.50 12.66 19.37
CA VAL A 179 9.15 13.22 19.34
C VAL A 179 8.90 13.80 20.74
N GLN A 180 9.71 14.81 21.08
CA GLN A 180 9.14 15.98 21.76
C GLN A 180 7.79 16.22 21.08
N PRO A 181 6.67 16.44 21.80
CA PRO A 181 5.48 16.97 21.12
C PRO A 181 6.03 18.12 20.31
N VAL A 182 6.11 17.96 18.97
CA VAL A 182 6.89 18.89 18.13
C VAL A 182 6.40 20.21 18.63
N GLU A 183 7.28 21.03 19.24
CA GLU A 183 6.89 22.33 19.73
C GLU A 183 6.18 22.89 18.54
N ARG A 184 4.84 22.92 18.63
CA ARG A 184 3.96 22.96 17.48
C ARG A 184 4.51 24.13 16.72
N ASN A 185 5.21 23.90 15.59
CA ASN A 185 6.12 24.94 15.10
C ASN A 185 5.24 26.16 15.02
N PRO A 186 5.50 27.24 15.78
CA PRO A 186 4.51 28.29 15.85
C PRO A 186 4.28 28.81 14.43
N ALA A 187 5.22 28.74 13.50
CA ALA A 187 4.96 29.03 12.09
C ALA A 187 4.05 28.03 11.33
N LEU A 188 4.01 26.73 11.72
CA LEU A 188 3.13 25.70 11.12
C LEU A 188 1.80 25.52 11.88
N THR A 189 1.66 26.10 13.06
CA THR A 189 0.51 25.93 13.96
C THR A 189 -0.08 27.23 14.50
N GLN A 190 0.62 28.36 14.34
CA GLN A 190 -0.02 29.67 14.25
C GLN A 190 -0.76 29.64 12.93
N THR A 191 -2.07 29.48 13.01
CA THR A 191 -2.97 30.07 12.02
C THR A 191 -2.92 31.58 12.20
N GLY A 192 -1.77 32.19 11.87
CA GLY A 192 -1.78 33.60 11.46
C GLY A 192 -2.62 33.72 10.19
N ASP A 193 -2.98 34.95 9.81
CA ASP A 193 -3.77 35.23 8.58
C ASP A 193 -3.12 34.66 7.28
N TYR A 194 -1.88 34.17 7.37
CA TYR A 194 -1.19 33.48 6.30
C TYR A 194 -1.70 32.06 6.01
N LEU A 195 -2.30 31.34 6.97
CA LEU A 195 -2.91 30.01 6.75
C LEU A 195 -4.41 30.07 6.46
N THR A 196 -5.04 31.23 6.69
CA THR A 196 -6.46 31.49 6.35
C THR A 196 -6.64 32.08 4.94
N SER A 197 -5.55 32.53 4.32
CA SER A 197 -5.52 33.00 2.93
C SER A 197 -5.23 31.86 1.95
N ASP A 198 -5.76 31.99 0.74
CA ASP A 198 -5.46 31.06 -0.34
C ASP A 198 -3.99 31.19 -0.79
N ALA A 199 -3.43 30.10 -1.29
CA ALA A 199 -2.18 30.10 -2.04
C ALA A 199 -2.51 30.49 -3.48
N GLU A 200 -1.88 31.56 -3.97
CA GLU A 200 -1.99 32.00 -5.36
C GLU A 200 -1.05 31.17 -6.22
N ILE A 201 -1.60 30.50 -7.24
CA ILE A 201 -0.86 29.72 -8.23
C ILE A 201 -0.89 30.49 -9.54
N PRO A 202 0.27 31.03 -10.01
CA PRO A 202 0.31 31.76 -11.25
C PRO A 202 -0.03 30.84 -12.42
N GLY A 203 -0.69 31.40 -13.43
CA GLY A 203 -0.95 30.68 -14.66
C GLY A 203 0.34 30.42 -15.44
N GLY A 204 0.36 29.35 -16.22
CA GLY A 204 1.53 28.97 -16.99
C GLY A 204 1.47 27.54 -17.50
N ARG A 205 2.60 27.09 -18.05
CA ARG A 205 2.81 25.74 -18.53
C ARG A 205 3.51 24.92 -17.43
N PHE A 206 2.89 23.81 -17.07
CA PHE A 206 3.37 22.89 -16.04
C PHE A 206 3.54 21.50 -16.62
N MET A 207 4.48 20.74 -16.06
CA MET A 207 4.60 19.32 -16.36
C MET A 207 3.71 18.52 -15.40
N LEU A 208 2.70 17.84 -15.94
CA LEU A 208 1.83 16.94 -15.18
C LEU A 208 2.26 15.48 -15.41
N GLY A 209 2.33 14.71 -14.33
CA GLY A 209 2.82 13.34 -14.34
C GLY A 209 4.33 13.24 -14.14
N SER A 210 4.81 12.02 -13.95
CA SER A 210 6.23 11.75 -13.68
C SER A 210 7.03 11.49 -14.95
N SER A 211 8.21 12.09 -14.99
CA SER A 211 9.22 11.81 -16.01
C SER A 211 9.93 10.53 -15.59
N SER A 212 9.71 9.43 -16.30
CA SER A 212 10.24 8.09 -15.96
C SER A 212 11.77 8.10 -15.85
N GLY A 213 12.28 8.34 -14.64
CA GLY A 213 13.71 8.52 -14.38
C GLY A 213 14.11 8.34 -12.93
N GLU A 214 13.26 8.70 -11.97
CA GLU A 214 13.55 8.58 -10.54
C GLU A 214 12.35 8.00 -9.77
N GLY A 215 12.57 6.92 -9.00
CA GLY A 215 11.57 6.33 -8.11
C GLY A 215 10.57 5.37 -8.75
N PHE A 216 9.67 4.85 -7.91
CA PHE A 216 8.48 4.11 -8.34
C PHE A 216 7.35 5.08 -8.67
N VAL A 217 6.57 4.76 -9.70
CA VAL A 217 5.34 5.47 -10.06
C VAL A 217 4.30 4.47 -10.55
N PHE A 218 3.05 4.68 -10.16
CA PHE A 218 1.93 3.96 -10.75
C PHE A 218 1.76 4.34 -12.21
N ASP A 219 1.14 3.45 -12.98
CA ASP A 219 0.94 3.63 -14.43
C ASP A 219 0.13 4.88 -14.77
N ASN A 220 -0.88 5.21 -13.96
CA ASN A 220 -1.71 6.41 -14.06
C ASN A 220 -0.94 7.72 -13.77
N GLU A 221 0.23 7.66 -13.14
CA GLU A 221 1.09 8.81 -12.85
C GLU A 221 2.21 8.99 -13.88
N GLN A 222 2.36 8.06 -14.83
CA GLN A 222 3.40 8.13 -15.86
C GLN A 222 3.11 9.18 -16.94
N ARG A 223 4.05 9.30 -17.88
CA ARG A 223 3.94 10.11 -19.10
C ARG A 223 3.79 11.60 -18.80
N ALA A 224 4.83 12.17 -18.19
CA ALA A 224 4.95 13.62 -18.03
C ALA A 224 4.65 14.35 -19.35
N HIS A 225 3.66 15.25 -19.30
CA HIS A 225 3.25 16.07 -20.44
C HIS A 225 2.95 17.50 -20.00
N GLU A 226 3.07 18.44 -20.93
CA GLU A 226 2.82 19.86 -20.67
C GLU A 226 1.31 20.13 -20.60
N VAL A 227 0.89 20.85 -19.57
CA VAL A 227 -0.49 21.32 -19.36
C VAL A 227 -0.46 22.83 -19.13
N GLU A 228 -1.34 23.55 -19.81
CA GLU A 228 -1.55 24.98 -19.58
C GLU A 228 -2.63 25.17 -18.52
N ILE A 229 -2.28 25.87 -17.43
CA ILE A 229 -3.15 26.11 -16.28
C ILE A 229 -3.36 27.62 -16.16
N ALA A 230 -4.61 28.05 -16.08
CA ALA A 230 -4.97 29.45 -15.80
C ALA A 230 -4.61 29.81 -14.35
N PRO A 231 -4.33 31.09 -14.01
CA PRO A 231 -4.07 31.47 -12.63
C PRO A 231 -5.28 31.16 -11.75
N PHE A 232 -5.03 30.61 -10.57
CA PHE A 232 -6.07 30.29 -9.59
C PHE A 232 -5.52 30.38 -8.16
N ALA A 233 -6.44 30.39 -7.18
CA ALA A 233 -6.10 30.35 -5.77
C ALA A 233 -6.64 29.04 -5.15
N SER A 234 -5.88 28.44 -4.25
CA SER A 234 -6.28 27.23 -3.52
C SER A 234 -6.14 27.44 -2.02
N ARG A 235 -7.11 26.99 -1.23
CA ARG A 235 -6.98 27.01 0.24
C ARG A 235 -5.73 26.26 0.68
N LYS A 236 -5.01 26.84 1.63
CA LYS A 236 -3.78 26.24 2.21
C LYS A 236 -4.08 25.13 3.21
N LEU A 237 -5.31 25.09 3.74
CA LEU A 237 -5.80 24.07 4.67
C LEU A 237 -7.08 23.42 4.12
N PRO A 238 -7.29 22.11 4.35
CA PRO A 238 -8.54 21.41 4.00
C PRO A 238 -9.79 22.02 4.65
#